data_AF-E9AW67-F1
#
_entry.id   AF-E9AW67-F1
#
_cell.length_a   1.000
_cell.length_b   1.000
_cell.length_c   1.000
_cell.angle_alpha   90.00
_cell.angle_beta   90.00
_cell.angle_gamma   90.00
#
_symmetry.space_group_name_H-M   'P 1'
#
loop_
_entity.id
_entity.type
_entity.pdbx_description
1 polymer ?
#
loop_
_entity_poly.entity_id
_entity_poly.type
_entity_poly.pdbx_seq_one_letter_code
_entity_poly.pdbx_strand_id
1 'polypeptide(L)'
;MPSWVCPECEYENEEGDAACAACEADRPTAGQAVAAADDDDAYAHIHVGVIVECEDAPNTKLKRLKVNVGQGEPIPVVTAATNVKQGDHVVVACVGAEVKGETVTKTTVKGFPSQGMLCDAGMLGWVGGGAGAAVTLPESFAAGARPPNSRPRGNAA
;
A
#
# COMPACT_ATOMS: atom_id res chain seq x y z
N MET A 1 14.85 -33.01 -12.79
CA MET A 1 15.10 -31.56 -12.95
C MET A 1 14.69 -30.94 -11.62
N PRO A 2 15.55 -30.15 -10.98
CA PRO A 2 15.23 -29.54 -9.69
C PRO A 2 13.96 -28.69 -9.85
N SER A 3 13.01 -28.84 -8.93
CA SER A 3 11.67 -28.24 -9.08
C SER A 3 11.54 -26.90 -8.36
N TRP A 4 12.38 -26.65 -7.34
CA TRP A 4 12.51 -25.36 -6.68
C TRP A 4 13.85 -25.24 -5.94
N VAL A 5 14.32 -24.02 -5.74
CA VAL A 5 15.56 -23.71 -5.00
C VAL A 5 15.18 -23.03 -3.69
N CYS A 6 15.76 -23.48 -2.58
CA CYS A 6 15.51 -22.92 -1.26
C CYS A 6 16.13 -21.50 -1.17
N PRO A 7 15.37 -20.47 -0.79
CA PRO A 7 15.88 -19.10 -0.68
C PRO A 7 16.85 -18.91 0.50
N GLU A 8 16.76 -19.77 1.53
CA GLU A 8 17.57 -19.65 2.75
C GLU A 8 18.97 -20.26 2.60
N CYS A 9 19.12 -21.30 1.77
CA CYS A 9 20.38 -22.06 1.67
C CYS A 9 20.76 -22.46 0.23
N GLU A 10 20.03 -21.98 -0.76
CA GLU A 10 20.25 -22.24 -2.20
C GLU A 10 20.21 -23.73 -2.58
N TYR A 11 19.72 -24.59 -1.69
CA TYR A 11 19.61 -26.02 -1.94
C TYR A 11 18.51 -26.32 -2.96
N GLU A 12 18.79 -27.24 -3.89
CA GLU A 12 17.87 -27.67 -4.93
C GLU A 12 16.96 -28.79 -4.40
N ASN A 13 15.65 -28.59 -4.43
CA ASN A 13 14.65 -29.49 -3.82
C ASN A 13 13.69 -30.09 -4.88
N GLU A 14 12.97 -31.15 -4.49
CA GLU A 14 12.02 -31.87 -5.36
C GLU A 14 10.59 -31.32 -5.21
N GLU A 15 9.73 -31.56 -6.21
CA GLU A 15 8.34 -31.07 -6.20
C GLU A 15 7.48 -31.69 -5.08
N GLY A 16 7.87 -32.84 -4.54
CA GLY A 16 7.17 -33.51 -3.44
C GLY A 16 7.49 -32.95 -2.05
N ASP A 17 8.55 -32.14 -1.92
CA ASP A 17 9.00 -31.64 -0.64
C ASP A 17 8.19 -30.41 -0.20
N ALA A 18 7.60 -30.50 0.99
CA ALA A 18 6.94 -29.38 1.64
C ALA A 18 7.92 -28.45 2.37
N ALA A 19 9.17 -28.88 2.58
CA ALA A 19 10.22 -28.12 3.25
C ALA A 19 11.59 -28.47 2.63
N CYS A 20 12.58 -27.60 2.85
CA CYS A 20 13.93 -27.79 2.35
C CYS A 20 14.60 -28.98 3.04
N ALA A 21 15.15 -29.90 2.24
CA ALA A 21 15.84 -31.08 2.77
C ALA A 21 17.13 -30.75 3.53
N ALA A 22 17.72 -29.57 3.30
CA ALA A 22 18.98 -29.15 3.92
C ALA A 22 18.81 -28.34 5.20
N CYS A 23 17.79 -27.47 5.27
CA CYS A 23 17.61 -26.53 6.39
C CYS A 23 16.23 -26.60 7.05
N GLU A 24 15.38 -27.53 6.63
CA GLU A 24 14.01 -27.73 7.15
C GLU A 24 13.07 -26.51 6.98
N ALA A 25 13.48 -25.47 6.25
CA ALA A 25 12.66 -24.30 5.96
C ALA A 25 11.48 -24.65 5.02
N ASP A 26 10.29 -24.11 5.27
CA ASP A 26 9.09 -24.39 4.47
C ASP A 26 9.28 -24.02 2.98
N ARG A 27 8.70 -24.81 2.07
CA ARG A 27 8.79 -24.54 0.63
C ARG A 27 8.07 -23.24 0.33
N PRO A 28 8.73 -22.26 -0.34
CA PRO A 28 8.06 -21.04 -0.75
C PRO A 28 6.92 -21.40 -1.70
N THR A 29 5.68 -21.28 -1.22
CA THR A 29 4.52 -21.46 -2.07
C THR A 29 4.50 -20.36 -3.11
N ALA A 30 4.26 -20.72 -4.38
CA ALA A 30 4.04 -19.76 -5.45
C ALA A 30 2.76 -18.96 -5.16
N GLY A 31 2.88 -17.88 -4.38
CA GLY A 31 1.76 -17.06 -3.95
C GLY A 31 2.03 -16.18 -2.73
N GLN A 32 3.08 -16.44 -1.94
CA GLN A 32 3.37 -15.59 -0.79
C GLN A 32 4.42 -14.53 -1.17
N ALA A 33 3.93 -13.41 -1.70
CA ALA A 33 4.68 -12.17 -1.70
C ALA A 33 4.85 -11.72 -0.24
N VAL A 34 5.86 -12.24 0.43
CA VAL A 34 6.44 -11.58 1.59
C VAL A 34 7.14 -10.33 1.07
N ALA A 35 6.38 -9.23 0.98
CA ALA A 35 7.00 -7.92 1.04
C ALA A 35 7.62 -7.84 2.43
N ALA A 36 8.93 -8.10 2.50
CA ALA A 36 9.75 -7.82 3.66
C ALA A 36 9.52 -6.35 4.03
N ALA A 37 8.68 -6.11 5.02
CA ALA A 37 8.72 -4.89 5.79
C ALA A 37 9.71 -5.20 6.92
N ASP A 38 10.95 -4.73 6.78
CA ASP A 38 11.82 -4.51 7.93
C ASP A 38 10.99 -3.78 9.00
N ASP A 39 10.92 -4.34 10.22
CA ASP A 39 10.17 -3.82 11.37
C ASP A 39 10.55 -2.38 11.79
N ASP A 40 11.57 -1.77 11.16
CA ASP A 40 12.03 -0.40 11.41
C ASP A 40 11.61 0.59 10.29
N ASP A 41 10.76 0.17 9.35
CA ASP A 41 10.36 1.02 8.23
C ASP A 41 9.16 1.91 8.59
N ALA A 42 9.37 3.23 8.64
CA ALA A 42 8.31 4.24 8.84
C ALA A 42 7.19 4.20 7.76
N TYR A 43 7.32 3.35 6.74
CA TYR A 43 6.30 3.10 5.71
C TYR A 43 5.77 1.66 5.71
N ALA A 44 5.93 0.91 6.81
CA ALA A 44 5.36 -0.42 6.96
C ALA A 44 3.84 -0.40 6.67
N HIS A 45 3.40 -1.25 5.73
CA HIS A 45 2.03 -1.33 5.21
C HIS A 45 1.50 -0.06 4.50
N ILE A 46 2.36 0.87 4.11
CA ILE A 46 2.01 2.03 3.29
C ILE A 46 2.44 1.77 1.85
N HIS A 47 1.49 1.84 0.93
CA HIS A 47 1.72 1.53 -0.49
C HIS A 47 1.20 2.64 -1.39
N VAL A 48 1.76 2.72 -2.59
CA VAL A 48 1.19 3.53 -3.67
C VAL A 48 -0.08 2.85 -4.16
N GLY A 49 -1.18 3.57 -4.18
CA GLY A 49 -2.48 3.14 -4.69
C GLY A 49 -2.90 3.95 -5.91
N VAL A 50 -3.67 3.34 -6.80
CA VAL A 50 -4.25 4.02 -7.97
C VAL A 50 -5.77 4.09 -7.80
N ILE A 51 -6.33 5.29 -7.89
CA ILE A 51 -7.78 5.48 -7.73
C ILE A 51 -8.48 4.94 -8.97
N VAL A 52 -9.16 3.81 -8.85
CA VAL A 52 -9.93 3.21 -9.95
C VAL A 52 -11.32 3.82 -10.09
N GLU A 53 -11.91 4.29 -8.99
CA GLU A 53 -13.25 4.88 -8.95
C GLU A 53 -13.32 5.96 -7.86
N CYS A 54 -14.04 7.06 -8.14
CA CYS A 54 -14.21 8.17 -7.21
C CYS A 54 -15.67 8.63 -7.20
N GLU A 55 -16.33 8.50 -6.06
CA GLU A 55 -17.72 8.90 -5.83
C GLU A 55 -17.82 9.85 -4.63
N ASP A 56 -18.72 10.83 -4.69
CA ASP A 56 -19.02 11.66 -3.53
C ASP A 56 -19.96 10.94 -2.55
N ALA A 57 -19.74 11.10 -1.23
CA ALA A 57 -20.64 10.54 -0.23
C ALA A 57 -21.81 11.51 0.03
N PRO A 58 -23.07 11.06 -0.13
CA PRO A 58 -24.23 11.90 0.13
C PRO A 58 -24.26 12.38 1.59
N ASN A 59 -24.66 13.63 1.81
CA ASN A 59 -24.75 14.27 3.14
C ASN A 59 -23.43 14.41 3.92
N THR A 60 -22.28 14.31 3.27
CA THR A 60 -20.97 14.55 3.92
C THR A 60 -19.99 15.27 2.99
N LYS A 61 -18.91 15.83 3.54
CA LYS A 61 -17.77 16.38 2.76
C LYS A 61 -16.74 15.29 2.39
N LEU A 62 -17.11 14.02 2.50
CA LEU A 62 -16.22 12.89 2.25
C LEU A 62 -16.44 12.35 0.84
N LYS A 63 -15.39 11.79 0.26
CA LYS A 63 -15.40 11.06 -1.00
C LYS A 63 -15.11 9.59 -0.74
N ARG A 64 -15.82 8.72 -1.45
CA ARG A 64 -15.65 7.28 -1.47
C ARG A 64 -14.83 6.95 -2.70
N LEU A 65 -13.67 6.37 -2.48
CA LEU A 65 -12.74 6.01 -3.51
C LEU A 65 -12.58 4.50 -3.50
N LYS A 66 -12.43 3.90 -4.68
CA LYS A 66 -11.85 2.56 -4.80
C LYS A 66 -10.41 2.75 -5.21
N VAL A 67 -9.49 2.20 -4.43
CA VAL A 67 -8.05 2.35 -4.66
C VAL A 67 -7.41 0.99 -4.82
N ASN A 68 -6.72 0.78 -5.93
CA ASN A 68 -5.93 -0.42 -6.17
C ASN A 68 -4.53 -0.23 -5.60
N VAL A 69 -4.18 -1.00 -4.57
CA VAL A 69 -2.87 -0.95 -3.89
C VAL A 69 -1.93 -2.09 -4.33
N GLY A 70 -2.18 -2.74 -5.46
CA GLY A 70 -1.32 -3.80 -6.00
C GLY A 70 -1.31 -5.12 -5.22
N GLN A 71 -2.10 -5.23 -4.14
CA GLN A 71 -2.27 -6.45 -3.34
C GLN A 71 -3.44 -7.33 -3.79
N GLY A 72 -3.97 -7.10 -5.00
CA GLY A 72 -5.11 -7.84 -5.56
C GLY A 72 -6.30 -6.93 -5.86
N GLU A 73 -7.40 -7.09 -5.12
CA GLU A 73 -8.66 -6.39 -5.38
C GLU A 73 -8.64 -4.94 -4.84
N PRO A 74 -9.19 -3.95 -5.57
CA PRO A 74 -9.24 -2.57 -5.10
C PRO A 74 -10.06 -2.43 -3.82
N ILE A 75 -9.49 -1.72 -2.85
CA ILE A 75 -10.10 -1.52 -1.54
C ILE A 75 -10.93 -0.22 -1.50
N PRO A 76 -12.06 -0.20 -0.78
CA PRO A 76 -12.81 1.02 -0.53
C PRO A 76 -12.07 1.89 0.49
N VAL A 77 -11.86 3.16 0.16
CA VAL A 77 -11.19 4.15 0.99
C VAL A 77 -12.06 5.40 1.03
N VAL A 78 -12.30 5.93 2.23
CA VAL A 78 -13.03 7.18 2.42
C VAL A 78 -12.04 8.28 2.74
N THR A 79 -12.14 9.41 2.04
CA THR A 79 -11.26 10.56 2.28
C THR A 79 -12.01 11.87 2.34
N ALA A 80 -11.47 12.82 3.10
CA ALA A 80 -11.90 14.22 3.08
C ALA A 80 -11.13 15.06 2.05
N ALA A 81 -10.08 14.50 1.45
CA ALA A 81 -9.25 15.19 0.47
C ALA A 81 -10.08 15.54 -0.77
N THR A 82 -10.02 16.80 -1.20
CA THR A 82 -10.73 17.29 -2.39
C THR A 82 -9.87 17.25 -3.65
N ASN A 83 -8.56 17.01 -3.50
CA ASN A 83 -7.56 17.07 -4.56
C ASN A 83 -7.27 15.70 -5.21
N VAL A 84 -8.23 14.78 -5.13
CA VAL A 84 -8.14 13.41 -5.65
C VAL A 84 -9.15 13.20 -6.77
N LYS A 85 -8.72 12.53 -7.84
CA LYS A 85 -9.57 12.12 -8.96
C LYS A 85 -9.28 10.68 -9.37
N GLN A 86 -10.21 10.09 -10.11
CA GLN A 86 -9.99 8.81 -10.75
C GLN A 86 -8.73 8.85 -11.64
N GLY A 87 -7.92 7.81 -11.55
CA GLY A 87 -6.63 7.68 -12.23
C GLY A 87 -5.45 8.31 -11.49
N ASP A 88 -5.66 9.02 -10.38
CA ASP A 88 -4.52 9.53 -9.60
C ASP A 88 -3.80 8.40 -8.86
N HIS A 89 -2.48 8.52 -8.84
CA HIS A 89 -1.60 7.71 -8.02
C HIS A 89 -1.45 8.41 -6.69
N VAL A 90 -1.77 7.73 -5.60
CA VAL A 90 -1.87 8.29 -4.25
C VAL A 90 -1.19 7.38 -3.25
N VAL A 91 -0.82 7.90 -2.10
CA VAL A 91 -0.25 7.07 -1.03
C VAL A 91 -1.36 6.62 -0.09
N VAL A 92 -1.50 5.30 0.07
CA VAL A 92 -2.52 4.69 0.93
C VAL A 92 -1.84 3.87 2.02
N ALA A 93 -2.14 4.24 3.27
CA ALA A 93 -1.86 3.42 4.43
C ALA A 93 -2.92 2.33 4.53
N CYS A 94 -2.50 1.07 4.37
CA CYS A 94 -3.38 -0.08 4.48
C CYS A 94 -3.62 -0.45 5.94
N VAL A 95 -4.54 -1.39 6.20
CA VAL A 95 -4.78 -1.90 7.56
C VAL A 95 -3.48 -2.46 8.15
N GLY A 96 -3.12 -2.01 9.35
CA GLY A 96 -1.85 -2.34 10.01
C GLY A 96 -0.75 -1.30 9.82
N ALA A 97 -0.92 -0.33 8.92
CA ALA A 97 0.04 0.77 8.77
C ALA A 97 0.01 1.70 9.99
N GLU A 98 1.19 2.13 10.43
CA GLU A 98 1.31 3.15 11.47
C GLU A 98 1.54 4.52 10.85
N VAL A 99 0.62 5.46 11.10
CA VAL A 99 0.71 6.84 10.61
C VAL A 99 0.75 7.76 11.81
N LYS A 100 1.89 8.41 12.06
CA LYS A 100 2.10 9.32 13.21
C LYS A 100 1.76 8.69 14.57
N GLY A 101 2.02 7.40 14.74
CA GLY A 101 1.71 6.65 15.97
C GLY A 101 0.25 6.20 16.08
N GLU A 102 -0.56 6.33 15.02
CA GLU A 102 -1.90 5.78 14.94
C GLU A 102 -1.95 4.63 13.93
N THR A 103 -2.41 3.46 14.37
CA THR A 103 -2.56 2.29 13.50
C THR A 103 -3.84 2.38 12.69
N VAL A 104 -3.72 2.28 11.36
CA VAL A 104 -4.86 2.22 10.45
C VAL A 104 -5.59 0.89 10.62
N THR A 105 -6.87 0.95 10.94
CA THR A 105 -7.74 -0.22 11.08
C THR A 105 -8.90 -0.15 10.11
N LYS A 106 -9.46 -1.33 9.76
CA LYS A 106 -10.69 -1.40 8.95
C LYS A 106 -11.84 -0.83 9.77
N THR A 107 -12.37 0.31 9.34
CA THR A 107 -13.45 1.00 10.05
C THR A 107 -14.51 1.50 9.08
N THR A 108 -15.70 1.77 9.63
CA THR A 108 -16.81 2.30 8.85
C THR A 108 -16.96 3.78 9.17
N VAL A 109 -16.57 4.63 8.23
CA VAL A 109 -16.65 6.09 8.38
C VAL A 109 -18.02 6.56 7.88
N LYS A 110 -18.88 7.03 8.80
CA LYS A 110 -20.22 7.56 8.48
C LYS A 110 -21.09 6.63 7.63
N GLY A 111 -21.02 5.33 7.89
CA GLY A 111 -21.79 4.31 7.17
C GLY A 111 -21.10 3.74 5.91
N PHE A 112 -19.90 4.22 5.57
CA PHE A 112 -19.13 3.73 4.43
C PHE A 112 -17.89 2.95 4.89
N PRO A 113 -17.63 1.76 4.33
CA PRO A 113 -16.44 0.99 4.67
C PRO A 113 -15.18 1.71 4.19
N SER A 114 -14.18 1.81 5.06
CA SER A 114 -12.83 2.28 4.73
C SER A 114 -11.82 1.24 5.18
N GLN A 115 -11.04 0.72 4.23
CA GLN A 115 -9.99 -0.28 4.44
C GLN A 115 -8.59 0.31 4.31
N GLY A 116 -8.48 1.63 4.36
CA GLY A 116 -7.22 2.35 4.35
C GLY A 116 -7.45 3.83 4.61
N MET A 117 -6.34 4.56 4.71
CA MET A 117 -6.31 6.01 4.84
C MET A 117 -5.36 6.59 3.79
N LEU A 118 -5.77 7.69 3.16
CA LEU A 118 -4.90 8.44 2.27
C LEU A 118 -3.95 9.32 3.08
N CYS A 119 -2.66 9.21 2.79
CA CYS A 119 -1.64 9.97 3.50
C CYS A 119 -1.45 11.35 2.86
N ASP A 120 -1.38 12.38 3.70
CA ASP A 120 -0.91 13.70 3.31
C ASP A 120 0.62 13.84 3.44
N ALA A 121 1.17 14.92 2.88
CA ALA A 121 2.63 15.16 2.91
C ALA A 121 3.17 15.22 4.35
N GLY A 122 2.41 15.81 5.28
CA GLY A 122 2.80 15.91 6.67
C GLY A 122 2.72 14.56 7.40
N MET A 123 1.86 13.64 6.98
CA MET A 123 1.82 12.25 7.48
C MET A 123 3.05 11.45 7.08
N LEU A 124 3.55 11.66 5.87
CA LEU A 124 4.76 11.00 5.36
C LEU A 124 6.07 11.69 5.80
N GLY A 125 5.99 12.74 6.62
CA GLY A 125 7.17 13.53 7.01
C GLY A 125 7.80 14.32 5.86
N TRP A 126 7.07 14.53 4.76
CA TRP A 126 7.55 15.30 3.63
C TRP A 126 7.53 16.80 3.90
N VAL A 127 8.57 17.49 3.46
CA VAL A 127 8.67 18.94 3.55
C VAL A 127 7.91 19.57 2.39
N GLY A 128 6.84 20.31 2.73
CA GLY A 128 6.01 21.03 1.77
C GLY A 128 4.80 20.22 1.29
N GLY A 129 3.60 20.80 1.47
CA GLY A 129 2.31 20.19 1.13
C GLY A 129 1.19 20.84 1.96
N GLY A 130 -0.03 20.86 1.44
CA GLY A 130 -1.18 21.36 2.20
C GLY A 130 -1.64 20.31 3.21
N ALA A 131 -1.75 20.70 4.48
CA ALA A 131 -2.35 19.84 5.50
C ALA A 131 -3.77 19.42 5.08
N GLY A 132 -4.04 18.12 5.00
CA GLY A 132 -5.33 17.57 4.57
C GLY A 132 -5.50 17.33 3.07
N ALA A 133 -4.47 17.59 2.24
CA ALA A 133 -4.47 17.19 0.84
C ALA A 133 -3.78 15.83 0.67
N ALA A 134 -4.45 14.88 0.01
CA ALA A 134 -3.86 13.57 -0.28
C ALA A 134 -2.64 13.76 -1.18
N VAL A 135 -1.56 13.04 -0.90
CA VAL A 135 -0.39 13.06 -1.76
C VAL A 135 -0.72 12.41 -3.09
N THR A 136 -0.54 13.14 -4.19
CA THR A 136 -0.55 12.59 -5.54
C THR A 136 0.87 12.40 -6.04
N LEU A 137 1.11 11.23 -6.63
CA LEU A 137 2.36 10.80 -7.22
C LEU A 137 2.27 10.86 -8.75
N PRO A 138 3.39 11.02 -9.46
CA PRO A 138 3.41 10.82 -10.90
C PRO A 138 3.11 9.36 -11.26
N GLU A 139 2.61 9.16 -12.48
CA GLU A 139 2.28 7.85 -13.06
C GLU A 139 3.45 6.86 -13.11
N SER A 140 4.68 7.35 -12.91
CA SER A 140 5.88 6.51 -12.79
C SER A 140 5.84 5.53 -11.62
N PHE A 141 4.98 5.74 -10.61
CA PHE A 141 4.86 4.84 -9.46
C PHE A 141 3.73 3.83 -9.65
N ALA A 142 4.03 2.55 -9.79
CA ALA A 142 3.00 1.52 -9.93
C ALA A 142 2.19 1.31 -8.63
N ALA A 143 0.95 0.82 -8.76
CA ALA A 143 0.16 0.36 -7.61
C ALA A 143 0.90 -0.76 -6.85
N GLY A 144 0.93 -0.68 -5.52
CA GLY A 144 1.65 -1.58 -4.63
C GLY A 144 3.12 -1.24 -4.41
N ALA A 145 3.67 -0.29 -5.15
CA ALA A 145 5.04 0.17 -4.93
C ALA A 145 5.17 0.85 -3.56
N ARG A 146 6.39 0.84 -3.03
CA ARG A 146 6.73 1.58 -1.82
C ARG A 146 6.69 3.10 -2.12
N PRO A 147 6.06 3.91 -1.26
CA PRO A 147 6.07 5.36 -1.43
C PRO A 147 7.51 5.91 -1.31
N PRO A 148 7.84 6.99 -2.04
CA PRO A 148 9.16 7.60 -1.93
C PRO A 148 9.35 8.24 -0.55
N ASN A 149 10.59 8.22 -0.04
CA ASN A 149 10.96 8.81 1.24
C ASN A 149 10.93 10.35 1.25
N SER A 150 10.71 10.97 0.10
CA SER A 150 10.66 12.41 -0.09
C SER A 150 9.64 12.73 -1.16
N ARG A 151 9.02 13.90 -1.04
CA ARG A 151 8.10 14.41 -2.06
C ARG A 151 8.82 14.40 -3.41
N PRO A 152 8.36 13.63 -4.41
CA PRO A 152 8.92 13.76 -5.74
C PRO A 152 8.71 15.21 -6.13
N ARG A 153 9.79 15.89 -6.56
CA ARG A 153 9.69 17.25 -7.10
C ARG A 153 8.81 17.15 -8.34
N GLY A 154 7.50 17.29 -8.14
CA GLY A 154 6.55 17.46 -9.22
C GLY A 154 7.07 18.64 -10.00
N ASN A 155 7.39 18.40 -11.27
CA ASN A 155 7.86 19.38 -12.21
C ASN A 155 7.04 20.66 -11.99
N ALA A 156 7.69 21.71 -11.49
CA ALA A 156 7.10 23.03 -11.49
C ALA A 156 6.88 23.36 -12.97
N ALA A 157 5.65 23.23 -13.43
CA ALA A 157 5.21 23.88 -14.65
C ALA A 157 5.25 25.40 -14.41
#